data_AF-A0A7C5WWN7-F1
#
_entry.id   AF-A0A7C5WWN7-F1
#
_cell.length_a   1.000
_cell.length_b   1.000
_cell.length_c   1.000
_cell.angle_alpha   90.00
_cell.angle_beta   90.00
_cell.angle_gamma   90.00
#
_symmetry.space_group_name_H-M   'P 1'
#
loop_
_entity.id
_entity.type
_entity.pdbx_description
1 polymer ?
#
loop_
_entity_poly.entity_id
_entity_poly.type
_entity_poly.pdbx_seq_one_letter_code
_entity_poly.pdbx_strand_id
1 'polypeptide(L)'
;MKFCPKCGNLMVPIRRNRKTMLKCRVCGYEEEVKAHVDYKLTHSIEENKRVVTSRVSEGAGKPLRREEEREILQEYYEVFLETFSEEESSEESS
;
A
#
# COMPACT_ATOMS: atom_id res chain seq x y z
N MET A 1 -17.05 -5.51 -1.21
CA MET A 1 -18.08 -5.45 -0.15
C MET A 1 -17.99 -4.06 0.49
N LYS A 2 -19.11 -3.42 0.84
CA LYS A 2 -19.15 -2.05 1.39
C LYS A 2 -19.96 -2.02 2.69
N PHE A 3 -19.54 -1.17 3.63
CA PHE A 3 -20.27 -0.89 4.87
C PHE A 3 -21.05 0.42 4.75
N CYS A 4 -22.13 0.54 5.52
CA CYS A 4 -22.97 1.71 5.49
C CYS A 4 -22.25 2.90 6.16
N PRO A 5 -22.13 4.05 5.50
CA PRO A 5 -21.42 5.20 6.05
C PRO A 5 -22.12 5.83 7.26
N LYS A 6 -23.43 5.56 7.46
CA LYS A 6 -24.21 6.16 8.56
C LYS A 6 -24.18 5.34 9.85
N CYS A 7 -24.14 4.02 9.75
CA CYS A 7 -24.27 3.13 10.92
C CYS A 7 -23.22 2.02 10.99
N GLY A 8 -22.28 1.98 10.04
CA GLY A 8 -21.21 0.98 9.99
C GLY A 8 -21.68 -0.44 9.62
N ASN A 9 -22.98 -0.70 9.50
CA ASN A 9 -23.48 -2.05 9.21
C ASN A 9 -23.26 -2.45 7.74
N LEU A 10 -23.08 -3.75 7.49
CA LEU A 10 -22.83 -4.29 6.16
C LEU A 10 -24.00 -3.97 5.20
N MET A 11 -23.69 -3.42 4.03
CA MET A 11 -24.70 -3.15 3.02
C MET A 11 -24.99 -4.40 2.18
N VAL A 12 -26.27 -4.62 1.88
CA VAL A 12 -26.76 -5.81 1.16
C VAL A 12 -27.18 -5.41 -0.25
N PRO A 13 -26.74 -6.13 -1.30
CA PRO A 13 -27.15 -5.84 -2.66
C PRO A 13 -28.61 -6.21 -2.90
N ILE A 14 -29.36 -5.27 -3.47
CA ILE A 14 -30.76 -5.39 -3.88
C ILE A 14 -30.81 -5.08 -5.37
N ARG A 15 -31.49 -5.94 -6.14
CA ARG A 15 -31.75 -5.68 -7.56
C ARG A 15 -33.00 -4.81 -7.69
N ARG A 16 -32.86 -3.63 -8.29
CA ARG A 16 -33.98 -2.76 -8.66
C ARG A 16 -33.76 -2.28 -10.09
N ASN A 17 -34.78 -2.39 -10.93
CA ASN A 17 -34.77 -1.89 -12.32
C ASN A 17 -33.52 -2.29 -13.12
N ARG A 18 -33.16 -3.59 -13.07
CA ARG A 18 -32.00 -4.20 -13.74
C ARG A 18 -30.61 -3.70 -13.28
N LYS A 19 -30.52 -2.89 -12.23
CA LYS A 19 -29.26 -2.46 -11.60
C LYS A 19 -29.13 -3.04 -10.20
N THR A 20 -27.89 -3.28 -9.78
CA THR A 20 -27.57 -3.74 -8.42
C THR A 20 -27.29 -2.53 -7.54
N MET A 21 -28.15 -2.32 -6.55
CA MET A 21 -28.06 -1.26 -5.55
C MET A 21 -27.60 -1.87 -4.23
N LEU A 22 -26.83 -1.17 -3.42
CA LEU A 22 -26.54 -1.60 -2.05
C LEU A 22 -27.48 -0.88 -1.09
N LYS A 23 -28.14 -1.62 -0.20
CA LYS A 23 -29.01 -1.07 0.83
C LYS A 23 -28.55 -1.48 2.23
N CYS A 24 -28.56 -0.53 3.15
CA CYS A 24 -28.41 -0.82 4.57
C CYS A 24 -29.76 -1.23 5.18
N ARG A 25 -29.80 -2.37 5.87
CA ARG A 25 -31.01 -2.86 6.55
C ARG A 25 -31.37 -2.09 7.82
N VAL A 26 -30.41 -1.42 8.44
CA VAL A 26 -30.58 -0.76 9.75
C VAL A 26 -31.04 0.68 9.60
N CYS A 27 -30.36 1.49 8.79
CA CYS A 27 -30.73 2.91 8.62
C CYS A 27 -31.44 3.22 7.29
N GLY A 28 -31.59 2.22 6.40
CA GLY A 28 -32.28 2.37 5.12
C GLY A 28 -31.49 3.07 4.01
N TYR A 29 -30.22 3.41 4.21
CA TYR A 29 -29.36 4.04 3.20
C TYR A 29 -29.22 3.18 1.93
N GLU A 30 -29.40 3.76 0.75
CA GLU A 30 -29.30 3.10 -0.57
C GLU A 30 -28.23 3.79 -1.44
N GLU A 31 -27.38 3.02 -2.12
CA GLU A 31 -26.33 3.52 -3.03
C GLU A 31 -26.28 2.67 -4.31
N GLU A 32 -26.11 3.27 -5.49
CA GLU A 32 -25.94 2.52 -6.75
C GLU A 32 -24.51 1.98 -6.87
N VAL A 33 -24.35 0.70 -7.21
CA VAL A 33 -23.03 0.16 -7.57
C VAL A 33 -22.79 0.45 -9.05
N LYS A 34 -22.00 1.48 -9.36
CA LYS A 34 -21.47 1.70 -10.71
C LYS A 34 -20.42 0.62 -10.99
N ALA A 35 -20.80 -0.39 -11.78
CA ALA A 35 -19.89 -1.41 -12.27
C ALA A 35 -18.92 -0.78 -13.29
N HIS A 36 -17.68 -0.57 -12.90
CA HIS A 36 -16.56 -0.41 -13.83
C HIS A 36 -15.51 -1.46 -13.48
N VAL A 37 -15.55 -2.55 -14.24
CA VAL A 37 -14.45 -3.52 -14.34
C VAL A 37 -13.65 -3.05 -15.54
N ASP A 38 -12.55 -2.35 -15.30
CA ASP A 38 -11.65 -1.97 -16.38
C ASP A 38 -10.85 -3.20 -16.87
N TYR A 39 -10.67 -3.24 -18.19
CA TYR A 39 -10.25 -4.34 -19.06
C TYR A 39 -9.13 -5.26 -18.53
N LYS A 40 -9.30 -6.59 -18.68
CA LYS A 40 -8.26 -7.61 -18.47
C LYS A 40 -7.59 -7.95 -19.81
N LEU A 41 -6.31 -7.59 -20.00
CA LEU A 41 -5.53 -7.99 -21.17
C LEU A 41 -4.84 -9.34 -20.88
N THR A 42 -5.13 -10.38 -21.66
CA THR A 42 -4.48 -11.71 -21.52
C THR A 42 -3.75 -12.08 -22.80
N HIS A 43 -2.43 -12.29 -22.73
CA HIS A 43 -1.65 -12.96 -23.78
C HIS A 43 -1.29 -14.37 -23.32
N SER A 44 -1.47 -15.37 -24.20
CA SER A 44 -1.04 -16.74 -23.96
C SER A 44 0.44 -16.88 -24.30
N ILE A 45 1.26 -17.26 -23.33
CA ILE A 45 2.70 -17.50 -23.50
C ILE A 45 2.98 -18.96 -23.12
N GLU A 46 3.64 -19.70 -24.02
CA GLU A 46 4.09 -21.09 -23.83
C GLU A 46 5.06 -21.22 -22.63
N GLU A 47 5.01 -22.36 -21.95
CA GLU A 47 5.57 -22.59 -20.61
C GLU A 47 7.09 -22.33 -20.45
N ASN A 48 7.88 -22.45 -21.52
CA ASN A 48 9.35 -22.43 -21.43
C ASN A 48 10.02 -21.03 -21.37
N LYS A 49 9.25 -19.93 -21.28
CA LYS A 49 9.80 -18.57 -21.17
C LYS A 49 9.18 -17.72 -20.06
N ARG A 50 8.52 -18.33 -19.08
CA ARG A 50 7.98 -17.59 -17.93
C ARG A 50 9.09 -17.27 -16.92
N VAL A 51 9.84 -16.21 -17.17
CA VAL A 51 10.58 -15.51 -16.11
C VAL A 51 9.66 -14.42 -15.59
N VAL A 52 9.08 -14.62 -14.41
CA VAL A 52 8.28 -13.58 -13.73
C VAL A 52 9.27 -12.63 -13.05
N THR A 53 9.77 -11.64 -13.79
CA THR A 53 10.35 -10.46 -13.14
C THR A 53 9.21 -9.60 -12.61
N SER A 54 9.22 -9.35 -11.31
CA SER A 54 8.25 -8.50 -10.64
C SER A 54 8.14 -7.14 -11.33
N ARG A 55 6.94 -6.78 -11.79
CA ARG A 55 6.65 -5.44 -12.31
C ARG A 55 6.67 -4.46 -11.14
N VAL A 56 7.80 -3.82 -10.90
CA VAL A 56 7.85 -2.63 -10.03
C VAL A 56 7.12 -1.53 -10.80
N SER A 57 5.90 -1.21 -10.40
CA SER A 57 5.29 0.05 -10.80
C SER A 57 6.14 1.16 -10.19
N GLU A 58 6.72 2.03 -11.02
CA GLU A 58 7.29 3.30 -10.56
C GLU A 58 6.16 4.11 -9.93
N GLY A 59 5.93 3.89 -8.63
CA GLY A 59 5.13 4.80 -7.84
C GLY A 59 5.89 6.12 -7.82
N ALA A 60 5.23 7.21 -8.21
CA ALA A 60 5.76 8.56 -8.02
C ALA A 60 6.18 8.69 -6.55
N GLY A 61 7.50 8.62 -6.29
CA GLY A 61 8.07 8.71 -4.96
C GLY A 61 7.70 10.07 -4.38
N LYS A 62 7.03 10.08 -3.22
CA LYS A 62 6.81 11.32 -2.47
C LYS A 62 8.19 11.92 -2.11
N PRO A 63 8.47 13.20 -2.40
CA PRO A 63 9.78 13.81 -2.13
C PRO A 63 10.16 13.81 -0.65
N LEU A 64 9.15 13.80 0.25
CA LEU A 64 9.35 13.77 1.70
C LEU A 64 10.15 12.54 2.17
N ARG A 65 10.04 11.39 1.47
CA ARG A 65 10.78 10.17 1.84
C ARG A 65 12.30 10.32 1.69
N ARG A 66 12.77 11.22 0.83
CA ARG A 66 14.20 11.38 0.52
C ARG A 66 14.94 12.22 1.54
N GLU A 67 14.27 13.16 2.20
CA GLU A 67 14.88 14.00 3.23
C GLU A 67 14.98 13.22 4.55
N GLU A 68 13.89 12.57 4.97
CA GLU A 68 13.86 11.68 6.14
C GLU A 68 14.92 10.57 6.04
N GLU A 69 15.06 9.93 4.88
CA GLU A 69 16.08 8.89 4.66
C GLU A 69 17.52 9.43 4.77
N ARG A 70 17.75 10.69 4.38
CA ARG A 70 19.07 11.33 4.50
C ARG A 70 19.40 11.69 5.94
N GLU A 71 18.43 12.18 6.69
CA GLU A 71 18.59 12.48 8.13
C GLU A 71 18.88 11.20 8.92
N ILE A 72 18.12 10.13 8.67
CA ILE A 72 18.33 8.82 9.30
C ILE A 72 19.73 8.27 8.97
N LEU A 73 20.17 8.40 7.72
CA LEU A 73 21.50 7.93 7.32
C LEU A 73 22.62 8.73 7.99
N GLN A 74 22.42 10.05 8.17
CA GLN A 74 23.38 10.91 8.86
C GLN A 74 23.48 10.53 10.34
N GLU A 75 22.35 10.41 11.04
CA GLU A 75 22.30 10.01 12.45
C GLU A 75 22.96 8.64 12.68
N TYR A 76 22.68 7.66 11.81
CA TYR A 76 23.33 6.35 11.87
C TYR A 76 24.86 6.43 11.75
N TYR A 77 25.37 7.28 10.86
CA TYR A 77 26.81 7.44 10.65
C TYR A 77 27.49 8.17 11.82
N GLU A 78 26.82 9.16 12.42
CA GLU A 78 27.30 9.85 13.63
C GLU A 78 27.45 8.85 14.79
N VAL A 79 26.42 8.07 15.08
CA VAL A 79 26.45 7.02 16.13
C VAL A 79 27.56 5.99 15.85
N PHE A 80 27.73 5.59 14.58
CA PHE A 80 28.77 4.64 14.20
C PHE A 80 30.18 5.20 14.48
N LEU A 81 30.46 6.45 14.10
CA LEU A 81 31.76 7.07 14.33
C LEU A 81 32.04 7.32 15.81
N GLU A 82 31.03 7.72 16.59
CA GLU A 82 31.13 7.85 18.04
C GLU A 82 31.52 6.50 18.66
N THR A 83 30.77 5.44 18.35
CA THR A 83 31.03 4.08 18.85
C THR A 83 32.46 3.62 18.51
N PHE A 84 32.90 3.83 17.27
CA PHE A 84 34.23 3.42 16.84
C PHE A 84 35.35 4.23 17.53
N SER A 85 35.13 5.54 17.72
CA SER A 85 36.07 6.39 18.45
C SER A 85 36.13 6.07 19.94
N GLU A 86 35.01 5.68 20.54
CA GLU A 86 34.93 5.19 21.91
C GLU A 86 35.68 3.86 22.06
N GLU A 87 35.48 2.93 21.11
CA GLU A 87 36.24 1.66 21.05
C GLU A 87 37.75 1.93 20.93
N GLU A 88 38.19 2.76 19.98
CA GLU A 88 39.61 3.11 19.80
C GLU A 88 40.19 3.79 21.06
N SER A 89 39.47 4.73 21.67
CA SER A 89 39.92 5.39 22.89
C SER A 89 39.94 4.47 24.13
N SER A 90 39.06 3.46 24.17
CA SER A 90 39.04 2.44 25.20
C SER A 90 40.18 1.43 25.04
N GLU A 91 40.58 1.17 23.80
CA GLU A 91 41.75 0.36 23.45
C GLU A 91 43.06 1.11 23.71
N GLU A 92 43.12 2.43 23.49
CA GLU A 92 44.30 3.26 23.79
C GLU A 92 44.48 3.57 25.29
N SER A 93 43.44 3.40 26.11
CA SER A 93 43.47 3.64 27.57
C SER A 93 43.73 2.38 28.41
N SER A 94 44.02 1.23 27.79
CA SER A 94 44.32 -0.06 28.46
C SER A 94 45.78 -0.48 28.33
#